data_AF-A0A1E1MBX3-F1
#
_entry.id   AF-A0A1E1MBX3-F1
#
_cell.length_a   1.000
_cell.length_b   1.000
_cell.length_c   1.000
_cell.angle_alpha   90.00
_cell.angle_beta   90.00
_cell.angle_gamma   90.00
#
_symmetry.space_group_name_H-M   'P 1'
#
loop_
_entity.id
_entity.type
_entity.pdbx_description
1 polymer ?
#
loop_
_entity_poly.entity_id
_entity_poly.type
_entity_poly.pdbx_seq_one_letter_code
_entity_poly.pdbx_strand_id
1 'polypeptide(L)'
;MKFSNGAQRMRKHLAVTLISVVFVHISMAAPLNSRNEFSDIDPFAILDKQDWVNPDDMTWDDWKDSPGTNWSDPTVRGTNRNFKIALVTVDYSDGPFVITLPPNSTVFNNPQPHAPTVFCEAVPAFYRDFLNKPNELNKGHTIHEYWMRDSNGLFGVDLTAFGPYRMPSKSFQYGTSNDMNPNECLIGYTCNLNIRTDALGAWRADVGDATANSYELVFILSAGQDESSTWQEFGEMKFQTKEDVPASFGPPSPNAASGTTLNYAKS
;
A
#
# COMPACT_ATOMS: atom_id res chain seq x y z
N MET A 1 72.69 -28.65 -24.97
CA MET A 1 72.97 -29.84 -24.14
C MET A 1 71.61 -30.49 -23.89
N LYS A 2 71.18 -31.38 -24.81
CA LYS A 2 71.02 -32.86 -24.64
C LYS A 2 70.11 -33.16 -23.43
N PHE A 3 68.93 -33.76 -23.57
CA PHE A 3 68.59 -35.08 -24.15
C PHE A 3 67.17 -35.01 -24.81
N SER A 4 66.86 -35.47 -26.03
CA SER A 4 66.96 -36.79 -26.69
C SER A 4 66.28 -37.91 -25.87
N ASN A 5 65.02 -38.23 -26.14
CA ASN A 5 64.52 -39.22 -27.12
C ASN A 5 64.17 -40.55 -26.45
N GLY A 6 63.08 -41.15 -26.93
CA GLY A 6 63.11 -42.57 -27.24
C GLY A 6 61.84 -43.34 -26.90
N ALA A 7 61.05 -43.63 -27.93
CA ALA A 7 60.67 -44.98 -28.35
C ALA A 7 59.46 -44.88 -29.30
N GLN A 8 59.70 -44.88 -30.61
CA GLN A 8 59.55 -46.05 -31.50
C GLN A 8 58.09 -46.53 -31.65
N ARG A 9 57.42 -46.27 -32.78
CA ARG A 9 57.56 -46.90 -34.12
C ARG A 9 56.65 -48.13 -34.26
N MET A 10 55.58 -48.04 -35.06
CA MET A 10 55.46 -48.77 -36.32
C MET A 10 54.13 -48.51 -37.06
N ARG A 11 54.30 -48.30 -38.36
CA ARG A 11 53.27 -48.21 -39.42
C ARG A 11 52.45 -49.51 -39.50
N LYS A 12 51.20 -49.38 -39.98
CA LYS A 12 50.70 -50.06 -41.20
C LYS A 12 49.32 -49.50 -41.58
N HIS A 13 49.23 -48.93 -42.78
CA HIS A 13 47.97 -48.71 -43.49
C HIS A 13 47.50 -50.05 -44.06
N LEU A 14 46.21 -50.38 -43.95
CA LEU A 14 45.35 -50.70 -45.10
C LEU A 14 43.89 -50.98 -44.67
N ALA A 15 42.99 -50.71 -45.61
CA ALA A 15 41.68 -51.30 -45.82
C ALA A 15 40.46 -50.58 -45.21
N VAL A 16 39.79 -49.89 -46.14
CA VAL A 16 38.42 -49.40 -46.19
C VAL A 16 37.39 -50.42 -45.69
N THR A 17 36.45 -49.93 -44.88
CA THR A 17 35.09 -50.49 -44.82
C THR A 17 34.09 -49.35 -44.61
N LEU A 18 33.20 -49.16 -45.59
CA LEU A 18 32.02 -48.29 -45.47
C LEU A 18 31.07 -48.86 -44.40
N ILE A 19 30.68 -48.03 -43.44
CA ILE A 19 29.44 -48.22 -42.68
C ILE A 19 28.71 -46.88 -42.62
N SER A 20 27.59 -46.83 -43.34
CA SER A 20 26.62 -45.75 -43.30
C SER A 20 25.97 -45.70 -41.91
N VAL A 21 26.17 -44.62 -41.16
CA VAL A 21 25.39 -44.31 -39.97
C VAL A 21 24.47 -43.14 -40.30
N VAL A 22 23.19 -43.44 -40.44
CA VAL A 22 22.12 -42.44 -40.48
C VAL A 22 22.01 -41.85 -39.08
N PHE A 23 22.54 -40.63 -38.89
CA PHE A 23 22.23 -39.82 -37.72
C PHE A 23 20.83 -39.23 -37.89
N VAL A 24 19.87 -39.77 -37.15
CA VAL A 24 18.58 -39.12 -36.91
C VAL A 24 18.86 -37.91 -36.03
N HIS A 25 18.89 -36.71 -36.62
CA HIS A 25 18.80 -35.49 -35.84
C HIS A 25 17.38 -35.38 -35.27
N ILE A 26 17.23 -35.79 -34.01
CA ILE A 26 16.13 -35.33 -33.18
C ILE A 26 16.43 -33.87 -32.87
N SER A 27 15.89 -32.97 -33.67
CA SER A 27 15.83 -31.55 -33.33
C SER A 27 14.97 -31.43 -32.07
N MET A 28 15.60 -31.28 -30.91
CA MET A 28 14.92 -30.80 -29.72
C MET A 28 14.41 -29.39 -30.04
N ALA A 29 13.10 -29.25 -30.25
CA ALA A 29 12.45 -27.96 -30.19
C ALA A 29 12.55 -27.48 -28.74
N ALA A 30 13.54 -26.63 -28.46
CA ALA A 30 13.51 -25.81 -27.26
C ALA A 30 12.24 -24.94 -27.33
N PRO A 31 11.47 -24.79 -26.24
CA PRO A 31 10.36 -23.84 -26.23
C PRO A 31 10.94 -22.45 -26.44
N LEU A 32 10.59 -21.84 -27.59
CA LEU A 32 10.80 -20.42 -27.83
C LEU A 32 9.89 -19.67 -26.87
N ASN A 33 10.41 -19.30 -25.70
CA ASN A 33 9.84 -18.26 -24.85
C ASN A 33 10.08 -16.90 -25.52
N SER A 34 9.45 -16.68 -26.67
CA SER A 34 9.28 -15.34 -27.23
C SER A 34 8.00 -14.76 -26.64
N ARG A 35 8.12 -14.19 -25.44
CA ARG A 35 7.18 -13.19 -24.93
C ARG A 35 7.44 -11.91 -25.73
N ASN A 36 6.88 -11.82 -26.93
CA ASN A 36 6.60 -10.56 -27.61
C ASN A 36 5.72 -10.78 -28.83
N GLU A 37 4.84 -9.81 -29.01
CA GLU A 37 4.00 -9.55 -30.18
C GLU A 37 2.73 -10.39 -30.28
N PHE A 38 1.60 -9.76 -29.92
CA PHE A 38 0.39 -9.91 -30.71
C PHE A 38 0.80 -9.74 -32.18
N SER A 39 0.98 -10.83 -32.91
CA SER A 39 1.09 -10.74 -34.35
C SER A 39 -0.34 -10.49 -34.85
N ASP A 40 -0.57 -9.38 -35.54
CA ASP A 40 -1.80 -9.09 -36.30
C ASP A 40 -2.07 -10.13 -37.43
N ILE A 41 -1.37 -11.27 -37.43
CA ILE A 41 -1.23 -12.24 -38.52
C ILE A 41 -2.00 -13.53 -38.22
N ASP A 42 -2.40 -13.80 -36.97
CA ASP A 42 -3.22 -14.97 -36.61
C ASP A 42 -4.63 -14.56 -36.12
N PRO A 43 -5.65 -14.58 -36.99
CA PRO A 43 -7.03 -14.23 -36.62
C PRO A 43 -7.68 -15.25 -35.67
N PHE A 44 -7.01 -16.37 -35.37
CA PHE A 44 -7.46 -17.38 -34.41
C PHE A 44 -6.62 -17.40 -33.12
N ALA A 45 -5.69 -16.46 -32.95
CA ALA A 45 -4.95 -16.34 -31.71
C ALA A 45 -5.92 -16.13 -30.52
N ILE A 46 -5.75 -16.93 -29.47
CA ILE A 46 -6.52 -16.80 -28.24
C ILE A 46 -6.15 -15.46 -27.59
N LEU A 47 -7.10 -14.51 -27.59
CA LEU A 47 -6.91 -13.14 -27.06
C LEU A 47 -6.57 -13.13 -25.57
N ASP A 48 -7.24 -13.98 -24.80
CA ASP A 48 -7.00 -14.18 -23.37
C ASP A 48 -6.89 -15.68 -23.09
N LYS A 49 -5.70 -16.12 -22.68
CA LYS A 49 -5.41 -17.53 -22.37
C LYS A 49 -6.07 -17.99 -21.07
N GLN A 50 -6.69 -17.08 -20.31
CA GLN A 50 -7.26 -17.34 -18.98
C GLN A 50 -6.23 -17.91 -18.00
N ASP A 51 -4.98 -17.50 -18.16
CA ASP A 51 -3.86 -17.82 -17.28
C ASP A 51 -3.83 -16.80 -16.14
N TRP A 52 -4.69 -17.00 -15.15
CA TRP A 52 -4.85 -16.10 -14.02
C TRP A 52 -4.01 -16.58 -12.83
N VAL A 53 -3.53 -15.63 -12.04
CA VAL A 53 -2.87 -15.86 -10.74
C VAL A 53 -3.75 -15.22 -9.69
N ASN A 54 -3.88 -15.86 -8.52
CA ASN A 54 -4.59 -15.25 -7.40
C ASN A 54 -3.83 -13.98 -6.97
N PRO A 55 -4.48 -12.81 -6.89
CA PRO A 55 -3.83 -11.59 -6.41
C PRO A 55 -3.14 -11.73 -5.04
N ASP A 56 -3.61 -12.63 -4.18
CA ASP A 56 -2.99 -12.91 -2.88
C ASP A 56 -1.58 -13.52 -3.01
N ASP A 57 -1.30 -14.21 -4.11
CA ASP A 57 0.01 -14.84 -4.40
C ASP A 57 0.94 -13.90 -5.19
N MET A 58 0.46 -12.70 -5.57
CA MET A 58 1.24 -11.74 -6.35
C MET A 58 2.15 -10.91 -5.45
N THR A 59 3.30 -10.55 -6.00
CA THR A 59 4.30 -9.68 -5.38
C THR A 59 4.47 -8.40 -6.19
N TRP A 60 5.25 -7.45 -5.67
CA TRP A 60 5.66 -6.26 -6.44
C TRP A 60 6.41 -6.61 -7.73
N ASP A 61 7.07 -7.76 -7.81
CA ASP A 61 7.76 -8.20 -9.02
C ASP A 61 6.79 -8.66 -10.13
N ASP A 62 5.54 -8.98 -9.77
CA ASP A 62 4.48 -9.35 -10.70
C ASP A 62 3.74 -8.13 -11.28
N TRP A 63 4.03 -6.94 -10.75
CA TRP A 63 3.43 -5.69 -11.19
C TRP A 63 3.76 -5.40 -12.66
N LYS A 64 2.74 -4.98 -13.41
CA LYS A 64 2.88 -4.55 -14.80
C LYS A 64 2.16 -3.23 -15.00
N ASP A 65 2.90 -2.25 -15.50
CA ASP A 65 2.32 -0.98 -15.86
C ASP A 65 1.36 -1.10 -17.04
N SER A 66 0.37 -0.21 -17.07
CA SER A 66 -0.55 -0.11 -18.19
C SER A 66 0.23 0.32 -19.44
N PRO A 67 0.20 -0.47 -20.54
CA PRO A 67 1.05 -0.23 -21.70
C PRO A 67 0.89 1.17 -22.29
N GLY A 68 2.01 1.85 -22.57
CA GLY A 68 2.01 3.16 -23.23
C GLY A 68 1.49 4.32 -22.38
N THR A 69 1.41 4.15 -21.06
CA THR A 69 0.92 5.18 -20.12
C THR A 69 2.03 5.64 -19.19
N ASN A 70 1.85 6.83 -18.61
CA ASN A 70 2.69 7.36 -17.52
C ASN A 70 1.79 8.07 -16.49
N TRP A 71 0.78 7.36 -15.99
CA TRP A 71 -0.26 7.96 -15.14
C TRP A 71 0.19 8.25 -13.70
N SER A 72 1.39 7.82 -13.30
CA SER A 72 2.01 8.27 -12.05
C SER A 72 2.60 9.68 -12.15
N ASP A 73 2.81 10.20 -13.36
CA ASP A 73 3.22 11.59 -13.56
C ASP A 73 2.05 12.54 -13.25
N PRO A 74 2.16 13.38 -12.20
CA PRO A 74 1.06 14.25 -11.76
C PRO A 74 0.75 15.39 -12.75
N THR A 75 1.58 15.58 -13.79
CA THR A 75 1.31 16.55 -14.86
C THR A 75 0.36 16.00 -15.91
N VAL A 76 0.22 14.68 -16.00
CA VAL A 76 -0.76 14.03 -16.88
C VAL A 76 -2.14 14.21 -16.26
N ARG A 77 -3.09 14.72 -17.04
CA ARG A 77 -4.48 14.89 -16.59
C ARG A 77 -5.37 13.84 -17.24
N GLY A 78 -6.48 13.53 -16.55
CA GLY A 78 -7.56 12.77 -17.15
C GLY A 78 -8.04 13.43 -18.44
N THR A 79 -8.24 12.62 -19.47
CA THR A 79 -8.69 13.09 -20.79
C THR A 79 -10.07 13.72 -20.75
N ASN A 80 -10.91 13.34 -19.79
CA ASN A 80 -12.16 14.01 -19.49
C ASN A 80 -11.95 15.13 -18.47
N ARG A 81 -11.54 14.79 -17.24
CA ARG A 81 -11.28 15.76 -16.16
C ARG A 81 -10.52 15.16 -14.99
N ASN A 82 -10.08 16.02 -14.06
CA ASN A 82 -9.67 15.61 -12.73
C ASN A 82 -10.71 16.05 -11.69
N PHE A 83 -10.92 15.22 -10.67
CA PHE A 83 -11.72 15.58 -9.49
C PHE A 83 -10.91 16.43 -8.52
N LYS A 84 -11.48 17.52 -8.03
CA LYS A 84 -10.88 18.29 -6.93
C LYS A 84 -11.22 17.65 -5.59
N ILE A 85 -10.21 17.13 -4.92
CA ILE A 85 -10.35 16.44 -3.63
C ILE A 85 -9.69 17.25 -2.52
N ALA A 86 -10.43 17.49 -1.45
CA ALA A 86 -9.89 18.05 -0.21
C ALA A 86 -9.46 16.91 0.73
N LEU A 87 -8.18 16.88 1.12
CA LEU A 87 -7.67 16.05 2.20
C LEU A 87 -7.67 16.86 3.50
N VAL A 88 -8.68 16.65 4.33
CA VAL A 88 -8.82 17.32 5.63
C VAL A 88 -8.18 16.44 6.70
N THR A 89 -7.04 16.88 7.23
CA THR A 89 -6.34 16.17 8.31
C THR A 89 -6.81 16.66 9.68
N VAL A 90 -7.02 15.74 10.62
CA VAL A 90 -7.49 16.08 11.97
C VAL A 90 -6.75 15.28 13.05
N ASP A 91 -6.54 15.90 14.21
CA ASP A 91 -5.89 15.26 15.37
C ASP A 91 -6.65 15.54 16.69
N TYR A 92 -6.22 14.90 17.79
CA TYR A 92 -6.98 14.92 19.06
C TYR A 92 -6.16 15.24 20.28
N SER A 93 -6.83 15.91 21.23
CA SER A 93 -6.62 15.80 22.67
C SER A 93 -5.43 14.97 23.16
N ASP A 94 -5.67 13.70 22.94
CA ASP A 94 -5.09 12.51 23.50
C ASP A 94 -4.46 11.61 22.42
N GLY A 95 -4.46 12.05 21.17
CA GLY A 95 -3.99 11.28 20.02
C GLY A 95 -3.48 12.20 18.89
N PRO A 96 -2.20 12.63 18.94
CA PRO A 96 -1.56 13.26 17.80
C PRO A 96 -1.28 12.23 16.70
N PHE A 97 -0.89 12.68 15.51
CA PHE A 97 -0.45 11.80 14.43
C PHE A 97 0.80 11.02 14.84
N VAL A 98 0.82 9.70 14.62
CA VAL A 98 1.95 8.84 15.01
C VAL A 98 3.25 9.29 14.34
N ILE A 99 3.21 9.76 13.09
CA ILE A 99 4.38 10.26 12.34
C ILE A 99 5.06 11.49 12.98
N THR A 100 4.39 12.16 13.94
CA THR A 100 4.96 13.29 14.68
C THR A 100 5.58 12.87 16.01
N LEU A 101 5.48 11.60 16.39
CA LEU A 101 6.00 11.08 17.65
C LEU A 101 7.46 10.62 17.52
N PRO A 102 8.21 10.54 18.64
CA PRO A 102 9.55 9.96 18.62
C PRO A 102 9.56 8.51 18.11
N PRO A 103 10.65 8.05 17.48
CA PRO A 103 10.75 6.66 17.06
C PRO A 103 10.53 5.67 18.20
N ASN A 104 9.87 4.55 17.90
CA ASN A 104 9.52 3.48 18.85
C ASN A 104 8.67 3.91 20.06
N SER A 105 7.98 5.06 20.00
CA SER A 105 7.25 5.60 21.16
C SER A 105 5.85 5.03 21.37
N THR A 106 5.23 4.48 20.32
CA THR A 106 3.91 3.84 20.43
C THR A 106 4.01 2.39 20.92
N VAL A 107 2.89 1.82 21.37
CA VAL A 107 2.81 0.40 21.76
C VAL A 107 3.19 -0.57 20.62
N PHE A 108 3.14 -0.11 19.38
CA PHE A 108 3.54 -0.84 18.17
C PHE A 108 5.00 -0.60 17.75
N ASN A 109 5.80 0.10 18.56
CA ASN A 109 7.17 0.52 18.21
C ASN A 109 7.23 1.37 16.92
N ASN A 110 6.17 2.13 16.64
CA ASN A 110 6.15 3.14 15.57
C ASN A 110 6.30 4.55 16.16
N PRO A 111 6.80 5.53 15.37
CA PRO A 111 7.41 5.36 14.04
C PRO A 111 8.71 4.54 14.06
N GLN A 112 9.06 3.94 12.93
CA GLN A 112 10.34 3.22 12.78
C GLN A 112 11.53 4.19 12.91
N PRO A 113 12.71 3.75 13.36
CA PRO A 113 13.90 4.61 13.52
C PRO A 113 14.32 5.41 12.28
N HIS A 114 14.02 4.88 11.08
CA HIS A 114 14.37 5.51 9.79
C HIS A 114 13.21 6.33 9.21
N ALA A 115 12.06 6.38 9.88
CA ALA A 115 10.94 7.18 9.42
C ALA A 115 11.33 8.68 9.47
N PRO A 116 10.91 9.47 8.46
CA PRO A 116 11.14 10.90 8.49
C PRO A 116 10.43 11.52 9.70
N THR A 117 11.11 12.44 10.39
CA THR A 117 10.46 13.24 11.44
C THR A 117 9.54 14.26 10.78
N VAL A 118 8.24 14.20 11.08
CA VAL A 118 7.23 15.11 10.55
C VAL A 118 6.72 16.01 11.68
N PHE A 119 6.81 17.33 11.51
CA PHE A 119 6.20 18.26 12.45
C PHE A 119 4.69 18.35 12.21
N CYS A 120 3.92 18.71 13.23
CA CYS A 120 2.46 18.72 13.18
C CYS A 120 1.91 19.52 11.98
N GLU A 121 2.44 20.73 11.78
CA GLU A 121 2.10 21.62 10.66
C GLU A 121 2.44 21.04 9.27
N ALA A 122 3.37 20.08 9.19
CA ALA A 122 3.79 19.45 7.95
C ALA A 122 2.96 18.19 7.60
N VAL A 123 2.17 17.67 8.53
CA VAL A 123 1.35 16.45 8.34
C VAL A 123 0.46 16.50 7.09
N PRO A 124 -0.30 17.58 6.81
CA PRO A 124 -1.18 17.60 5.64
C PRO A 124 -0.40 17.53 4.34
N ALA A 125 0.72 18.25 4.26
CA ALA A 125 1.59 18.24 3.10
C ALA A 125 2.26 16.87 2.91
N PHE A 126 2.68 16.23 4.01
CA PHE A 126 3.24 14.88 4.00
C PHE A 126 2.27 13.88 3.38
N TYR A 127 1.04 13.79 3.89
CA TYR A 127 0.06 12.82 3.37
C TYR A 127 -0.40 13.16 1.95
N ARG A 128 -0.55 14.44 1.61
CA ARG A 128 -0.82 14.85 0.22
C ARG A 128 0.25 14.33 -0.73
N ASP A 129 1.51 14.54 -0.38
CA ASP A 129 2.63 14.18 -1.24
C ASP A 129 2.84 12.66 -1.27
N PHE A 130 2.66 11.97 -0.14
CA PHE A 130 2.67 10.51 -0.08
C PHE A 130 1.61 9.89 -0.99
N LEU A 131 0.39 10.45 -1.02
CA LEU A 131 -0.70 9.92 -1.84
C LEU A 131 -0.59 10.31 -3.32
N ASN A 132 -0.05 11.49 -3.62
CA ASN A 132 -0.20 12.11 -4.95
C ASN A 132 1.11 12.40 -5.69
N LYS A 133 2.28 12.07 -5.12
CA LYS A 133 3.58 12.19 -5.78
C LYS A 133 4.34 10.87 -5.75
N PRO A 134 4.87 10.38 -6.89
CA PRO A 134 5.74 9.21 -6.91
C PRO A 134 6.94 9.40 -5.98
N ASN A 135 7.17 8.46 -5.07
CA ASN A 135 8.30 8.46 -4.15
C ASN A 135 8.66 7.03 -3.70
N GLU A 136 9.70 6.88 -2.89
CA GLU A 136 10.17 5.57 -2.44
C GLU A 136 9.16 4.85 -1.52
N LEU A 137 8.45 5.59 -0.66
CA LEU A 137 7.50 5.03 0.30
C LEU A 137 6.25 4.46 -0.38
N ASN A 138 5.79 5.08 -1.48
CA ASN A 138 4.65 4.59 -2.25
C ASN A 138 5.06 3.77 -3.49
N LYS A 139 6.34 3.39 -3.62
CA LYS A 139 6.88 2.62 -4.76
C LYS A 139 6.64 3.27 -6.12
N GLY A 140 6.50 4.60 -6.16
CA GLY A 140 6.20 5.36 -7.36
C GLY A 140 4.71 5.41 -7.72
N HIS A 141 3.83 4.79 -6.93
CA HIS A 141 2.40 4.71 -7.21
C HIS A 141 1.58 5.77 -6.48
N THR A 142 0.55 6.29 -7.15
CA THR A 142 -0.27 7.39 -6.61
C THR A 142 -1.76 7.12 -6.71
N ILE A 143 -2.55 7.85 -5.92
CA ILE A 143 -4.01 7.82 -6.07
C ILE A 143 -4.44 8.34 -7.44
N HIS A 144 -3.70 9.29 -8.02
CA HIS A 144 -3.98 9.80 -9.36
C HIS A 144 -3.83 8.69 -10.41
N GLU A 145 -2.73 7.94 -10.34
CA GLU A 145 -2.49 6.79 -11.20
C GLU A 145 -3.58 5.73 -11.05
N TYR A 146 -4.03 5.44 -9.82
CA TYR A 146 -5.10 4.49 -9.57
C TYR A 146 -6.39 4.89 -10.29
N TRP A 147 -6.83 6.14 -10.16
CA TRP A 147 -8.04 6.64 -10.83
C TRP A 147 -7.88 6.66 -12.35
N MET A 148 -6.71 7.06 -12.85
CA MET A 148 -6.42 7.02 -14.28
C MET A 148 -6.44 5.57 -14.79
N ARG A 149 -5.90 4.61 -14.05
CA ARG A 149 -5.90 3.20 -14.44
C ARG A 149 -7.29 2.61 -14.50
N ASP A 150 -8.05 2.76 -13.42
CA ASP A 150 -9.39 2.19 -13.32
C ASP A 150 -10.37 2.80 -14.34
N SER A 151 -10.15 4.08 -14.68
CA SER A 151 -10.95 4.79 -15.68
C SER A 151 -10.40 4.77 -17.11
N ASN A 152 -9.33 4.01 -17.37
CA ASN A 152 -8.64 4.00 -18.67
C ASN A 152 -8.24 5.41 -19.17
N GLY A 153 -7.72 6.24 -18.29
CA GLY A 153 -7.21 7.58 -18.53
C GLY A 153 -8.27 8.67 -18.63
N LEU A 154 -9.53 8.38 -18.29
CA LEU A 154 -10.62 9.36 -18.37
C LEU A 154 -10.59 10.33 -17.19
N PHE A 155 -10.33 9.83 -15.98
CA PHE A 155 -10.46 10.57 -14.74
C PHE A 155 -9.18 10.54 -13.91
N GLY A 156 -8.65 11.72 -13.61
CA GLY A 156 -7.59 11.90 -12.62
C GLY A 156 -8.11 12.54 -11.35
N VAL A 157 -7.20 12.83 -10.41
CA VAL A 157 -7.53 13.59 -9.19
C VAL A 157 -6.50 14.68 -8.92
N ASP A 158 -6.97 15.80 -8.38
CA ASP A 158 -6.18 16.91 -7.86
C ASP A 158 -6.41 17.00 -6.34
N LEU A 159 -5.40 16.62 -5.54
CA LEU A 159 -5.51 16.56 -4.08
C LEU A 159 -4.95 17.83 -3.42
N THR A 160 -5.78 18.54 -2.66
CA THR A 160 -5.36 19.66 -1.81
C THR A 160 -5.51 19.29 -0.34
N ALA A 161 -4.48 19.49 0.47
CA ALA A 161 -4.54 19.17 1.90
C ALA A 161 -4.76 20.39 2.79
N PHE A 162 -5.47 20.16 3.89
CA PHE A 162 -5.88 21.14 4.89
C PHE A 162 -5.65 20.59 6.31
N GLY A 163 -5.51 21.49 7.28
CA GLY A 163 -5.28 21.16 8.68
C GLY A 163 -3.79 21.16 9.09
N PRO A 164 -3.39 20.35 10.09
CA PRO A 164 -4.26 19.48 10.87
C PRO A 164 -5.18 20.31 11.77
N TYR A 165 -6.47 19.99 11.78
CA TYR A 165 -7.42 20.63 12.67
C TYR A 165 -7.52 19.86 13.98
N ARG A 166 -7.34 20.58 15.09
CA ARG A 166 -7.52 20.02 16.42
C ARG A 166 -8.99 19.80 16.71
N MET A 167 -9.39 18.54 16.89
CA MET A 167 -10.77 18.19 17.21
C MET A 167 -11.13 18.62 18.65
N PRO A 168 -12.39 19.07 18.89
CA PRO A 168 -12.80 19.56 20.21
C PRO A 168 -12.87 18.47 21.27
N SER A 169 -13.24 17.25 20.86
CA SER A 169 -13.33 16.06 21.72
C SER A 169 -12.14 15.12 21.54
N LYS A 170 -12.00 14.15 22.44
CA LYS A 170 -10.97 13.11 22.43
C LYS A 170 -11.24 12.04 21.37
N SER A 171 -10.21 11.33 20.91
CA SER A 171 -10.31 10.36 19.81
C SER A 171 -11.37 9.28 20.07
N PHE A 172 -11.37 8.70 21.27
CA PHE A 172 -12.33 7.65 21.65
C PHE A 172 -13.79 8.12 21.66
N GLN A 173 -14.06 9.41 21.85
CA GLN A 173 -15.43 9.94 21.85
C GLN A 173 -16.07 9.88 20.45
N TYR A 174 -15.26 9.83 19.40
CA TYR A 174 -15.71 9.61 18.02
C TYR A 174 -15.67 8.14 17.61
N GLY A 175 -14.73 7.35 18.14
CA GLY A 175 -14.57 5.93 17.82
C GLY A 175 -15.54 4.99 18.56
N THR A 176 -16.04 5.40 19.71
CA THR A 176 -17.05 4.65 20.48
C THR A 176 -18.43 5.19 20.18
N SER A 177 -19.30 4.35 19.62
CA SER A 177 -20.68 4.71 19.25
C SER A 177 -21.67 3.70 19.80
N ASN A 178 -22.96 3.93 19.58
CA ASN A 178 -23.98 2.98 19.98
C ASN A 178 -23.95 1.69 19.13
N ASP A 179 -23.42 1.77 17.91
CA ASP A 179 -23.35 0.64 16.97
C ASP A 179 -21.97 -0.03 16.96
N MET A 180 -20.90 0.72 17.23
CA MET A 180 -19.52 0.24 17.33
C MET A 180 -19.00 0.39 18.76
N ASN A 181 -18.62 -0.72 19.39
CA ASN A 181 -18.15 -0.80 20.77
C ASN A 181 -19.18 -0.26 21.81
N PRO A 182 -20.41 -0.80 21.81
CA PRO A 182 -21.46 -0.32 22.71
C PRO A 182 -21.05 -0.52 24.18
N ASN A 183 -21.33 0.49 25.01
CA ASN A 183 -21.03 0.53 26.45
C ASN A 183 -19.55 0.67 26.84
N GLU A 184 -18.65 0.91 25.89
CA GLU A 184 -17.22 1.13 26.16
C GLU A 184 -16.84 2.60 26.33
N CYS A 185 -17.82 3.50 26.33
CA CYS A 185 -17.57 4.93 26.53
C CYS A 185 -17.12 5.19 27.97
N LEU A 186 -16.02 5.93 28.14
CA LEU A 186 -15.44 6.17 29.46
C LEU A 186 -16.38 7.02 30.33
N ILE A 187 -16.49 6.68 31.61
CA ILE A 187 -17.30 7.42 32.58
C ILE A 187 -16.87 8.89 32.62
N GLY A 188 -17.85 9.80 32.60
CA GLY A 188 -17.62 11.25 32.61
C GLY A 188 -17.42 11.87 31.22
N TYR A 189 -17.47 11.06 30.15
CA TYR A 189 -17.41 11.53 28.77
C TYR A 189 -18.72 11.26 28.02
N THR A 190 -18.91 12.02 26.94
CA THR A 190 -19.98 11.78 25.96
C THR A 190 -19.33 11.27 24.69
N CYS A 191 -19.63 10.03 24.32
CA CYS A 191 -19.18 9.44 23.05
C CYS A 191 -20.32 9.49 22.00
N ASN A 192 -20.22 8.69 20.93
CA ASN A 192 -21.14 8.71 19.79
C ASN A 192 -21.14 10.06 19.06
N LEU A 193 -19.97 10.71 19.01
CA LEU A 193 -19.78 11.96 18.31
C LEU A 193 -19.54 11.74 16.82
N ASN A 194 -19.98 12.69 15.99
CA ASN A 194 -19.78 12.62 14.55
C ASN A 194 -18.53 13.40 14.13
N ILE A 195 -17.47 12.68 13.79
CA ILE A 195 -16.21 13.28 13.32
C ILE A 195 -16.41 14.17 12.09
N ARG A 196 -17.35 13.83 11.19
CA ARG A 196 -17.60 14.60 9.97
C ARG A 196 -18.15 15.98 10.28
N THR A 197 -19.00 16.10 11.31
CA THR A 197 -19.55 17.38 11.73
C THR A 197 -18.44 18.33 12.15
N ASP A 198 -17.57 17.89 13.05
CA ASP A 198 -16.55 18.74 13.65
C ASP A 198 -15.38 18.99 12.68
N ALA A 199 -14.93 17.97 11.94
CA ALA A 199 -13.84 18.09 10.99
C ALA A 199 -14.21 19.01 9.80
N LEU A 200 -15.40 18.80 9.21
CA LEU A 200 -15.86 19.65 8.11
C LEU A 200 -16.22 21.05 8.60
N GLY A 201 -16.72 21.18 9.84
CA GLY A 201 -16.97 22.47 10.47
C GLY A 201 -15.68 23.28 10.64
N ALA A 202 -14.63 22.66 11.20
CA ALA A 202 -13.32 23.30 11.38
C ALA A 202 -12.69 23.71 10.03
N TRP A 203 -12.71 22.81 9.04
CA TRP A 203 -12.22 23.10 7.70
C TRP A 203 -12.97 24.27 7.04
N ARG A 204 -14.31 24.26 7.07
CA ARG A 204 -15.14 25.32 6.49
C ARG A 204 -14.95 26.67 7.20
N ALA A 205 -14.74 26.66 8.52
CA ALA A 205 -14.44 27.87 9.27
C ALA A 205 -13.10 28.51 8.87
N ASP A 206 -12.11 27.69 8.50
CA ASP A 206 -10.79 28.13 8.05
C ASP A 206 -10.82 28.67 6.61
N VAL A 207 -11.36 27.90 5.66
CA VAL A 207 -11.25 28.25 4.22
C VAL A 207 -12.46 29.01 3.66
N GLY A 208 -13.57 29.05 4.41
CA GLY A 208 -14.85 29.59 3.99
C GLY A 208 -15.66 28.66 3.08
N ASP A 209 -16.99 28.78 3.12
CA ASP A 209 -17.89 27.89 2.39
C ASP A 209 -17.71 27.95 0.87
N ALA A 210 -17.38 29.11 0.30
CA ALA A 210 -17.15 29.23 -1.14
C ALA A 210 -15.97 28.37 -1.60
N THR A 211 -14.86 28.38 -0.84
CA THR A 211 -13.68 27.54 -1.12
C THR A 211 -14.01 26.07 -0.89
N ALA A 212 -14.64 25.74 0.24
CA ALA A 212 -14.99 24.37 0.56
C ALA A 212 -15.93 23.74 -0.48
N ASN A 213 -16.91 24.50 -0.98
CA ASN A 213 -17.86 24.05 -2.01
C ASN A 213 -17.24 23.94 -3.42
N SER A 214 -15.99 24.38 -3.60
CA SER A 214 -15.25 24.20 -4.86
C SER A 214 -14.63 22.81 -5.01
N TYR A 215 -14.62 22.02 -3.93
CA TYR A 215 -14.17 20.64 -3.90
C TYR A 215 -15.35 19.68 -4.11
N GLU A 216 -15.12 18.63 -4.88
CA GLU A 216 -16.14 17.63 -5.23
C GLU A 216 -16.18 16.47 -4.24
N LEU A 217 -15.03 16.16 -3.65
CA LEU A 217 -14.84 15.08 -2.69
C LEU A 217 -14.03 15.57 -1.51
N VAL A 218 -14.30 15.01 -0.33
CA VAL A 218 -13.54 15.30 0.89
C VAL A 218 -13.12 13.99 1.54
N PHE A 219 -11.82 13.82 1.72
CA PHE A 219 -11.23 12.76 2.51
C PHE A 219 -10.87 13.33 3.88
N ILE A 220 -11.41 12.72 4.94
CA ILE A 220 -11.01 13.05 6.31
C ILE A 220 -9.96 12.03 6.71
N LEU A 221 -8.75 12.50 6.97
CA LEU A 221 -7.66 11.68 7.48
C LEU A 221 -7.43 12.01 8.96
N SER A 222 -7.88 11.10 9.81
CA SER A 222 -7.80 11.24 11.27
C SER A 222 -6.49 10.68 11.80
N ALA A 223 -5.91 11.33 12.81
CA ALA A 223 -4.90 10.72 13.65
C ALA A 223 -5.47 9.48 14.36
N GLY A 224 -4.61 8.50 14.64
CA GLY A 224 -4.99 7.21 15.21
C GLY A 224 -4.68 6.04 14.29
N GLN A 225 -5.11 4.85 14.70
CA GLN A 225 -5.07 3.65 13.90
C GLN A 225 -6.50 3.15 13.72
N ASP A 226 -6.79 2.58 12.56
CA ASP A 226 -8.09 1.93 12.35
C ASP A 226 -8.16 0.67 13.21
N GLU A 227 -9.33 0.44 13.81
CA GLU A 227 -9.57 -0.63 14.76
C GLU A 227 -9.36 -2.01 14.12
N SER A 228 -9.82 -2.19 12.88
CA SER A 228 -9.78 -3.48 12.18
C SER A 228 -8.41 -3.79 11.61
N SER A 229 -7.72 -2.79 11.06
CA SER A 229 -6.39 -3.00 10.47
C SER A 229 -5.30 -3.17 11.53
N THR A 230 -5.46 -2.59 12.71
CA THR A 230 -4.44 -2.68 13.77
C THR A 230 -4.13 -4.14 14.15
N TRP A 231 -5.15 -5.00 14.19
CA TRP A 231 -4.94 -6.43 14.46
C TRP A 231 -4.27 -7.16 13.29
N GLN A 232 -4.82 -7.01 12.08
CA GLN A 232 -4.30 -7.68 10.89
C GLN A 232 -2.84 -7.30 10.59
N GLU A 233 -2.50 -6.03 10.79
CA GLU A 233 -1.19 -5.49 10.42
C GLU A 233 -0.14 -5.65 11.54
N PHE A 234 -0.51 -5.47 12.80
CA PHE A 234 0.46 -5.47 13.91
C PHE A 234 0.30 -6.61 14.89
N GLY A 235 -0.92 -7.14 15.04
CA GLY A 235 -1.24 -8.21 15.99
C GLY A 235 -0.50 -9.50 15.63
N GLU A 236 -0.72 -9.99 14.41
CA GLU A 236 -0.14 -11.25 13.91
C GLU A 236 1.40 -11.21 13.84
N MET A 237 1.98 -10.02 13.62
CA MET A 237 3.44 -9.84 13.63
C MET A 237 4.04 -9.90 15.04
N LYS A 238 3.26 -9.56 16.09
CA LYS A 238 3.78 -9.35 17.45
C LYS A 238 3.39 -10.46 18.42
N PHE A 239 2.26 -11.12 18.20
CA PHE A 239 1.68 -12.11 19.11
C PHE A 239 1.28 -13.38 18.34
N GLN A 240 1.58 -14.55 18.90
CA GLN A 240 1.20 -15.83 18.28
C GLN A 240 -0.25 -16.20 18.59
N THR A 241 -0.72 -15.84 19.78
CA THR A 241 -2.09 -16.08 20.26
C THR A 241 -2.64 -14.83 20.92
N LYS A 242 -3.98 -14.71 21.01
CA LYS A 242 -4.64 -13.58 21.69
C LYS A 242 -4.30 -13.51 23.18
N GLU A 243 -3.97 -14.64 23.80
CA GLU A 243 -3.54 -14.70 25.19
C GLU A 243 -2.18 -14.03 25.43
N ASP A 244 -1.33 -13.95 24.40
CA ASP A 244 0.00 -13.33 24.46
C ASP A 244 -0.06 -11.79 24.47
N VAL A 245 -1.22 -11.20 24.16
CA VAL A 245 -1.39 -9.75 24.12
C VAL A 245 -1.40 -9.21 25.56
N PRO A 246 -0.44 -8.34 25.95
CA PRO A 246 -0.36 -7.85 27.30
C PRO A 246 -1.45 -6.82 27.58
N ALA A 247 -1.78 -6.62 28.86
CA ALA A 247 -2.80 -5.66 29.30
C ALA A 247 -2.50 -4.21 28.87
N SER A 248 -1.23 -3.87 28.61
CA SER A 248 -0.80 -2.56 28.13
C SER A 248 -1.28 -2.19 26.72
N PHE A 249 -1.80 -3.16 25.95
CA PHE A 249 -2.46 -2.92 24.66
C PHE A 249 -3.96 -2.67 24.82
N GLY A 250 -4.49 -2.91 26.02
CA GLY A 250 -5.86 -2.61 26.37
C GLY A 250 -6.04 -1.16 26.85
N PRO A 251 -7.29 -0.74 27.03
CA PRO A 251 -7.63 0.58 27.51
C PRO A 251 -7.08 0.86 28.91
N PRO A 252 -6.75 2.13 29.25
CA PRO A 252 -6.20 2.49 30.54
C PRO A 252 -7.27 2.37 31.65
N SER A 253 -7.13 1.36 32.53
CA SER A 253 -7.99 1.09 33.72
C SER A 253 -9.46 0.73 33.39
N PRO A 254 -10.17 -0.08 34.22
CA PRO A 254 -11.57 -0.41 33.97
C PRO A 254 -12.44 0.86 34.01
N ASN A 255 -12.88 1.27 32.83
CA ASN A 255 -13.76 2.42 32.56
C ASN A 255 -15.22 2.02 32.36
N ALA A 256 -15.57 0.75 32.52
CA ALA A 256 -16.95 0.34 32.36
C ALA A 256 -17.75 0.62 33.64
N ALA A 257 -18.99 1.09 33.48
CA ALA A 257 -20.01 1.06 34.54
C ALA A 257 -20.21 -0.37 35.13
N SER A 258 -19.72 -1.41 34.44
CA SER A 258 -19.72 -2.82 34.83
C SER A 258 -18.39 -3.34 35.44
N GLY A 259 -17.34 -2.52 35.58
CA GLY A 259 -16.11 -2.89 36.27
C GLY A 259 -15.05 -3.66 35.46
N THR A 260 -15.28 -3.94 34.17
CA THR A 260 -14.28 -4.53 33.26
C THR A 260 -14.38 -3.87 31.87
N THR A 261 -13.28 -3.30 31.38
CA THR A 261 -13.16 -2.85 29.99
C THR A 261 -12.49 -3.94 29.19
N LEU A 262 -13.08 -4.34 28.06
CA LEU A 262 -12.50 -5.38 27.21
C LEU A 262 -11.20 -4.88 26.59
N ASN A 263 -10.17 -5.74 26.58
CA ASN A 263 -8.99 -5.49 25.76
C ASN A 263 -9.30 -6.00 24.36
N TYR A 264 -9.79 -5.12 23.48
CA TYR A 264 -10.14 -5.47 22.11
C TYR A 264 -8.94 -5.96 21.28
N ALA A 265 -7.71 -5.68 21.69
CA ALA A 265 -6.54 -6.28 21.07
C ALA A 265 -6.43 -7.81 21.33
N LYS A 266 -7.29 -8.38 22.19
CA LYS A 266 -7.40 -9.84 22.44
C LYS A 266 -8.57 -10.51 21.73
N SER A 267 -9.37 -9.76 20.95
CA SER A 267 -10.62 -10.30 20.37
C SER A 267 -10.34 -11.27 19.23
#